data_AF-A0A6A6ERF2-F1
#
_entry.id   AF-A0A6A6ERF2-F1
#
_cell.length_a   1.000
_cell.length_b   1.000
_cell.length_c   1.000
_cell.angle_alpha   90.00
_cell.angle_beta   90.00
_cell.angle_gamma   90.00
#
_symmetry.space_group_name_H-M   'P 1'
#
loop_
_entity.id
_entity.type
_entity.pdbx_description
1 polymer ?
#
loop_
_entity_poly.entity_id
_entity_poly.type
_entity_poly.pdbx_seq_one_letter_code
_entity_poly.pdbx_strand_id
1 'polypeptide(L)' 'MTFKIILIGITDRIRGEMLRQCLMNSSIAAYHGVSCRRSRRLKLDIVAMKGFTMYSDELLAKLSGSDGCKWYAIQSGYK' A
#
# COMPACT_ATOMS: atom_id res chain seq x y z
N MET A 1 10.30 18.64 -2.53
CA MET A 1 9.82 17.59 -3.45
C MET A 1 8.91 16.66 -2.67
N THR A 2 7.76 16.30 -3.22
CA THR A 2 6.78 15.41 -2.58
C THR A 2 6.72 14.10 -3.33
N PHE A 3 6.92 12.99 -2.63
CA PHE A 3 6.91 11.66 -3.22
C PHE A 3 5.53 10.99 -3.09
N LYS A 4 5.15 10.18 -4.09
CA LYS A 4 4.03 9.25 -4.07
C LYS A 4 4.57 7.83 -3.99
N ILE A 5 4.18 7.08 -2.96
CA ILE A 5 4.69 5.72 -2.75
C ILE A 5 3.55 4.72 -2.68
N ILE A 6 3.74 3.59 -3.37
CA ILE A 6 2.82 2.45 -3.33
C ILE A 6 3.28 1.50 -2.23
N LEU A 7 2.37 1.11 -1.34
CA LEU A 7 2.61 0.13 -0.29
C LEU A 7 1.61 -1.03 -0.41
N ILE A 8 2.13 -2.21 -0.75
CA ILE A 8 1.31 -3.41 -0.96
C ILE A 8 1.48 -4.35 0.23
N GLY A 9 0.38 -4.79 0.84
CA GLY A 9 0.36 -5.77 1.93
C GLY A 9 0.50 -5.18 3.35
N ILE A 10 0.02 -3.97 3.61
CA ILE A 10 0.33 -3.17 4.82
C ILE A 10 -0.36 -3.55 6.15
N THR A 11 -1.02 -4.70 6.24
CA THR A 11 -1.96 -4.97 7.35
C THR A 11 -1.44 -5.85 8.49
N ASP A 12 -0.22 -6.37 8.42
CA ASP A 12 0.37 -7.08 9.56
C ASP A 12 1.13 -6.13 10.51
N ARG A 13 1.65 -6.68 11.61
CA ARG A 13 2.28 -5.89 12.68
C ARG A 13 3.53 -5.14 12.21
N ILE A 14 4.38 -5.77 11.42
CA ILE A 14 5.64 -5.17 10.93
C ILE A 14 5.32 -4.10 9.89
N ARG A 15 4.45 -4.41 8.92
CA ARG A 15 4.12 -3.49 7.82
C ARG A 15 3.22 -2.37 8.30
N GLY A 16 2.42 -2.59 9.34
CA GLY A 16 1.63 -1.57 10.03
C GLY A 16 2.49 -0.54 10.77
N GLU A 17 3.60 -0.96 11.39
CA GLU A 17 4.56 -0.02 12.01
C GLU A 17 5.36 0.73 10.96
N MET A 18 5.79 0.06 9.87
CA MET A 18 6.45 0.78 8.79
C MET A 18 5.52 1.80 8.15
N LEU A 19 4.25 1.44 7.95
CA LEU A 19 3.25 2.40 7.48
C LEU A 19 3.15 3.61 8.42
N ARG A 20 3.21 3.38 9.74
CA ARG A 20 3.22 4.47 10.73
C ARG A 20 4.43 5.38 10.55
N GLN A 21 5.62 4.82 10.36
CA GLN A 21 6.85 5.58 10.11
C GLN A 21 6.78 6.37 8.79
N CYS A 22 6.27 5.73 7.74
CA CYS A 22 6.01 6.37 6.47
C CYS A 22 5.08 7.59 6.67
N LEU A 23 3.92 7.42 7.29
CA LEU A 23 2.96 8.50 7.52
C LEU A 23 3.49 9.69 8.33
N MET A 24 4.57 9.50 9.11
CA MET A 24 5.26 10.57 9.84
C MET A 24 6.25 11.36 8.97
N ASN A 25 6.60 10.86 7.78
CA ASN A 25 7.52 11.54 6.86
C ASN A 25 6.78 12.59 6.03
N SER A 26 7.07 13.88 6.27
CA SER A 26 6.48 15.02 5.58
C SER A 26 6.85 15.12 4.08
N SER A 27 7.89 14.40 3.64
CA SER A 27 8.31 14.37 2.24
C SER A 27 7.43 13.47 1.37
N ILE A 28 6.57 12.64 1.97
CA ILE A 28 5.70 11.72 1.23
C ILE A 28 4.27 12.26 1.28
N ALA A 29 3.72 12.59 0.11
CA ALA A 29 2.42 13.23 -0.01
C ALA A 29 1.26 12.25 -0.10
N ALA A 30 1.49 11.04 -0.62
CA ALA A 30 0.44 10.06 -0.82
C ALA A 30 0.93 8.62 -0.69
N TYR A 31 0.04 7.79 -0.14
CA TYR A 31 0.22 6.35 -0.05
C TYR A 31 -0.96 5.64 -0.70
N HIS A 32 -0.64 4.73 -1.59
CA HIS A 32 -1.60 3.77 -2.11
C HIS A 32 -1.40 2.44 -1.40
N GLY A 33 -2.35 2.09 -0.53
CA GLY A 33 -2.35 0.84 0.21
C GLY A 33 -3.11 -0.23 -0.53
N VAL A 34 -2.50 -1.37 -0.84
CA VAL A 34 -3.27 -2.54 -1.31
C VAL A 34 -3.29 -3.58 -0.20
N SER A 35 -4.47 -3.99 0.25
CA SER A 35 -4.60 -5.01 1.30
C SER A 35 -5.79 -5.91 1.10
N CYS A 36 -5.73 -7.14 1.61
CA CYS A 36 -6.89 -8.03 1.70
C CYS A 36 -7.96 -7.55 2.70
N ARG A 37 -7.66 -6.55 3.53
CA ARG A 37 -8.59 -6.02 4.55
C ARG A 37 -8.75 -4.51 4.38
N ARG A 38 -10.00 -4.04 4.50
CA ARG A 38 -10.30 -2.61 4.53
C ARG A 38 -9.70 -1.99 5.79
N SER A 39 -9.03 -0.85 5.64
CA SER A 39 -8.59 -0.02 6.74
C SER A 39 -8.84 1.44 6.35
N ARG A 40 -9.22 2.27 7.32
CA ARG A 40 -9.41 3.71 7.11
C ARG A 40 -8.38 4.43 7.97
N ARG A 41 -7.34 4.98 7.33
CA ARG A 41 -6.36 5.84 7.98
C ARG A 41 -6.24 7.13 7.18
N LEU A 42 -6.21 8.26 7.89
CA LEU A 42 -6.01 9.58 7.30
C LEU A 42 -4.70 9.58 6.49
N LYS A 43 -4.77 10.09 5.24
CA LYS A 43 -3.70 10.08 4.22
C LYS A 43 -3.42 8.75 3.50
N LEU A 44 -4.23 7.71 3.72
CA LEU A 44 -4.12 6.44 3.00
C LEU A 44 -5.35 6.15 2.15
N ASP A 45 -5.12 6.00 0.85
CA ASP A 45 -6.13 5.41 -0.02
C ASP A 45 -5.88 3.91 -0.09
N ILE A 46 -6.68 3.14 0.66
CA ILE A 46 -6.57 1.68 0.72
C ILE A 46 -7.56 1.05 -0.25
N VAL A 47 -7.02 0.43 -1.30
CA VAL A 47 -7.78 -0.44 -2.18
C VAL A 47 -7.74 -1.85 -1.60
N ALA A 48 -8.92 -2.33 -1.19
CA ALA A 48 -9.06 -3.69 -0.68
C ALA A 48 -9.15 -4.67 -1.87
N MET A 49 -8.23 -5.63 -1.94
CA MET A 49 -8.17 -6.60 -3.04
C MET A 49 -7.97 -8.03 -2.51
N LYS A 50 -8.66 -9.00 -3.12
CA LYS A 50 -8.56 -10.41 -2.73
C LYS A 50 -7.35 -11.05 -3.43
N GLY A 51 -6.21 -11.09 -2.74
CA GLY A 51 -4.95 -11.60 -3.28
C GLY A 51 -4.17 -10.53 -4.05
N PHE A 52 -2.92 -10.84 -4.41
CA PHE A 52 -1.99 -9.93 -5.11
C PHE A 52 -1.57 -10.48 -6.48
N THR A 53 -2.37 -11.39 -7.05
CA THR A 53 -2.06 -12.10 -8.30
C THR A 53 -2.57 -11.38 -9.54
N MET A 54 -3.61 -10.55 -9.41
CA MET A 54 -4.17 -9.76 -10.50
C MET A 54 -4.58 -8.38 -9.99
N TYR A 55 -4.24 -7.34 -10.74
CA TYR A 55 -4.59 -5.95 -10.46
C TYR A 55 -5.50 -5.45 -11.58
N SER A 56 -6.59 -4.75 -11.26
CA SER A 56 -7.47 -4.18 -12.28
C SER A 56 -6.80 -2.98 -12.98
N ASP A 57 -7.20 -2.70 -14.23
CA ASP A 57 -6.70 -1.55 -14.98
C ASP A 57 -6.96 -0.23 -14.27
N GLU A 58 -8.09 -0.11 -13.56
CA GLU A 58 -8.40 1.04 -12.72
C GLU A 58 -7.38 1.23 -11.59
N LEU A 59 -7.00 0.14 -10.92
CA LEU A 59 -5.97 0.19 -9.88
C LEU A 59 -4.60 0.53 -10.48
N LEU A 60 -4.23 -0.08 -11.60
CA LEU A 60 -2.97 0.22 -12.29
C LEU A 60 -2.90 1.69 -12.73
N ALA A 61 -3.99 2.23 -13.27
CA ALA A 61 -4.11 3.64 -13.62
C ALA A 61 -3.94 4.56 -12.40
N LYS A 62 -4.53 4.17 -11.25
CA LYS A 62 -4.39 4.90 -9.99
C LYS A 62 -2.98 4.86 -9.39
N LEU A 63 -2.27 3.75 -9.59
CA LEU A 63 -0.89 3.57 -9.15
C LEU A 63 0.12 4.26 -10.08
N SER A 64 -0.28 4.59 -11.31
CA SER A 64 0.55 5.24 -12.31
C SER A 64 1.08 6.60 -11.82
N GLY A 65 2.33 6.90 -12.16
CA GLY A 65 3.00 8.14 -11.73
C GLY A 65 3.43 8.16 -10.26
N SER A 66 3.55 6.99 -9.61
CA SER A 66 4.19 6.86 -8.30
C SER A 66 5.72 6.86 -8.44
N ASP A 67 6.42 7.48 -7.48
CA ASP A 67 7.88 7.59 -7.47
C ASP A 67 8.57 6.33 -6.93
N GLY A 68 7.81 5.46 -6.25
CA GLY A 68 8.33 4.22 -5.70
C GLY A 68 7.25 3.22 -5.32
N CYS A 69 7.63 1.94 -5.33
CA CYS A 69 6.78 0.85 -4.89
C CYS A 69 7.52 0.00 -3.87
N LYS A 70 6.86 -0.30 -2.75
CA LYS A 70 7.32 -1.32 -1.81
C LYS A 70 6.30 -2.44 -1.71
N TRP A 71 6.67 -3.59 -2.26
CA TRP A 71 5.84 -4.77 -2.28
C TRP A 71 6.26 -5.74 -1.19
N TYR A 72 5.36 -5.96 -0.24
CA TYR A 72 5.51 -7.03 0.72
C TYR A 72 4.80 -8.28 0.22
N ALA A 73 5.55 -9.18 -0.39
CA ALA A 73 5.05 -10.50 -0.75
C ALA A 73 4.52 -11.20 0.51
N ILE A 74 3.24 -11.57 0.48
CA ILE A 74 2.71 -12.53 1.44
C ILE A 74 3.07 -13.90 0.87
N GLN A 75 3.86 -14.70 1.59
CA GLN A 75 3.83 -16.14 1.37
C GLN A 75 2.42 -16.59 1.73
N SER A 76 1.59 -16.86 0.72
CA SER A 76 0.36 -17.63 0.87
C SER A 76 0.75 -19.07 1.20
N GLY A 77 1.20 -19.27 2.43
CA GLY A 77 1.70 -20.52 2.98
C GLY A 77 1.19 -20.71 4.39
N TYR A 78 -0.13 -20.61 4.57
CA TYR A 78 -0.80 -21.26 5.68
C TYR A 78 -1.98 -22.03 5.09
N LYS A 79 -1.83 -23.37 5.12
CA LYS A 79 -2.94 -24.30 5.00
C LYS A 79 -3.97 -24.03 6.11
#